data_AF-A0A951F5P0-F1
#
_entry.id   AF-A0A951F5P0-F1
#
_cell.length_a   1.000
_cell.length_b   1.000
_cell.length_c   1.000
_cell.angle_alpha   90.00
_cell.angle_beta   90.00
_cell.angle_gamma   90.00
#
_symmetry.space_group_name_H-M   'P 1'
#
loop_
_entity.id
_entity.type
_entity.pdbx_description
1 polymer ?
#
loop_
_entity_poly.entity_id
_entity_poly.type
_entity_poly.pdbx_seq_one_letter_code
_entity_poly.pdbx_strand_id
1 'polypeptide(L)'
;MAFCTNCGGQLADNSKFCPNCGQGLGTTPGAAYYPPAPPVAPLHYDIEGHNLQIAKVHLQPGQEIYAEAGKMIYKSANVDWTTRMTGQSLGDKIIGAIKRKLMGESLFFTYFRSTQNVGEVGFAGHYPGKIQVFELAAGQTIMVQRDGFLFAQGTVTLDIALVKRLGAGLLGGEGFILQRLTGPGAVFVHAGGDHVDFTLGPGEMLQVQTGHLVAFEPTVTYDIQMVGSIRTAIFGGEGLFLTTLTGPGRVILQSMTLERLRHELAPAEHRHAGDEKNPLSALASGSLGSFFSSDD
;
A
#
# COMPACT_ATOMS: atom_id res chain seq x y z
N MET A 1 31.77 37.64 23.99
CA MET A 1 30.95 38.55 23.17
C MET A 1 30.00 37.72 22.33
N ALA A 2 28.70 37.90 22.51
CA ALA A 2 27.68 37.20 21.74
C ALA A 2 27.39 37.93 20.42
N PHE A 3 26.97 37.18 19.40
CA PHE A 3 26.57 37.72 18.09
C PHE A 3 25.14 37.29 17.76
N CYS A 4 24.38 38.17 17.12
CA CYS A 4 23.02 37.87 16.67
C CYS A 4 23.03 36.82 15.56
N THR A 5 22.26 35.74 15.71
CA THR A 5 22.20 34.64 14.73
C THR A 5 21.47 35.02 13.44
N ASN A 6 20.67 36.10 13.45
CA ASN A 6 19.96 36.57 12.26
C ASN A 6 20.79 37.54 11.41
N CYS A 7 21.51 38.49 12.02
CA CYS A 7 22.20 39.56 11.28
C CYS A 7 23.71 39.68 11.54
N GLY A 8 24.28 38.83 12.39
CA GLY A 8 25.71 38.83 12.71
C GLY A 8 26.21 40.04 13.53
N GLY A 9 25.30 40.92 13.99
CA GLY A 9 25.66 42.09 14.79
C GLY A 9 26.14 41.72 16.18
N GLN A 10 27.11 42.47 16.72
CA GLN A 10 27.59 42.29 18.09
C GLN A 10 26.49 42.63 19.12
N LEU A 11 26.40 41.80 20.15
CA LEU A 11 25.44 41.95 21.23
C LEU A 11 26.18 42.31 22.52
N ALA A 12 25.66 43.33 23.20
CA ALA A 12 26.02 43.61 24.59
C ALA A 12 25.55 42.45 25.49
N ASP A 13 26.27 42.24 26.59
CA ASP A 13 25.90 41.23 27.59
C ASP A 13 24.50 41.55 28.15
N ASN A 14 23.61 40.55 28.16
CA ASN A 14 22.19 40.62 28.56
C ASN A 14 21.20 41.37 27.63
N SER A 15 21.54 41.60 26.36
CA SER A 15 20.58 42.14 25.38
C SER A 15 19.38 41.21 25.13
N LYS A 16 18.16 41.70 25.40
CA LYS A 16 16.89 40.99 25.08
C LYS A 16 16.47 41.11 23.61
N PHE A 17 17.02 42.07 22.88
CA PHE A 17 16.75 42.31 21.46
C PHE A 17 18.03 42.73 20.75
N CYS A 18 18.18 42.33 19.48
CA CYS A 18 19.29 42.77 18.65
C CYS A 18 19.08 44.24 18.24
N PRO A 19 19.99 45.17 18.60
CA PRO A 19 19.83 46.58 18.25
C PRO A 19 19.92 46.86 16.75
N ASN A 20 20.49 45.93 15.96
CA ASN A 20 20.70 46.12 14.53
C ASN A 20 19.53 45.61 13.67
N CYS A 21 18.86 44.53 14.07
CA CYS A 21 17.76 43.93 13.30
C CYS A 21 16.44 43.76 14.07
N GLY A 22 16.40 44.13 15.35
CA GLY A 22 15.19 44.05 16.19
C GLY A 22 14.80 42.63 16.64
N GLN A 23 15.56 41.58 16.27
CA GLN A 23 15.24 40.20 16.66
C GLN A 23 15.29 40.03 18.19
N GLY A 24 14.25 39.44 18.78
CA GLY A 24 14.25 39.03 20.19
C GLY A 24 15.28 37.94 20.46
N LEU A 25 16.18 38.19 21.40
CA LEU A 25 17.25 37.31 21.86
C LEU A 25 16.85 36.79 23.23
N GLY A 26 16.04 35.74 23.27
CA GLY A 26 15.50 35.28 24.55
C GLY A 26 14.35 34.30 24.48
N THR A 27 13.98 33.83 23.29
CA THR A 27 13.22 32.60 23.17
C THR A 27 14.00 31.70 22.24
N THR A 28 14.68 30.70 22.79
CA THR A 28 14.69 29.40 22.11
C THR A 28 13.23 29.18 21.70
N PRO A 29 12.90 28.87 20.43
CA PRO A 29 11.56 28.40 20.13
C PRO A 29 11.38 27.18 21.03
N GLY A 30 10.74 27.38 22.18
CA GLY A 30 10.39 26.29 23.07
C GLY A 30 9.58 25.39 22.18
N ALA A 31 10.02 24.14 22.03
CA ALA A 31 9.26 23.13 21.32
C ALA A 31 7.81 23.31 21.76
N ALA A 32 6.95 23.76 20.85
CA ALA A 32 5.58 24.08 21.19
C ALA A 32 5.05 22.84 21.92
N TYR A 33 4.63 23.00 23.18
CA TYR A 33 4.02 21.91 23.92
C TYR A 33 2.69 21.64 23.23
N TYR A 34 2.72 20.73 22.25
CA TYR A 34 1.53 20.12 21.72
C TYR A 34 1.09 19.11 22.76
N PRO A 35 -0.07 19.32 23.42
CA PRO A 35 -0.62 18.27 24.26
C PRO A 35 -0.71 16.99 23.41
N PRO A 36 -0.43 15.81 24.00
CA PRO A 36 -0.58 14.56 23.26
C PRO A 36 -1.99 14.52 22.66
N ALA A 37 -2.07 14.12 21.39
CA ALA A 37 -3.34 13.99 20.70
C ALA A 37 -4.29 13.12 21.56
N PRO A 38 -5.58 13.48 21.68
CA PRO A 38 -6.51 12.71 22.47
C PRO A 38 -6.53 11.24 22.00
N PRO A 39 -6.70 10.28 22.92
CA PRO A 39 -6.69 8.87 22.58
C PRO A 39 -7.77 8.57 21.53
N VAL A 40 -7.37 7.88 20.46
CA VAL A 40 -8.29 7.44 19.41
C VAL A 40 -9.24 6.41 20.00
N ALA A 41 -10.54 6.67 19.92
CA ALA A 41 -11.55 5.72 20.38
C ALA A 41 -11.46 4.44 19.53
N PRO A 42 -11.45 3.24 20.14
CA PRO A 42 -11.34 1.98 19.40
C PRO A 42 -12.56 1.77 18.48
N LEU A 43 -12.35 1.04 17.40
CA LEU A 43 -13.47 0.56 16.58
C LEU A 43 -14.12 -0.64 17.24
N HIS A 44 -15.45 -0.66 17.21
CA HIS A 44 -16.22 -1.86 17.50
C HIS A 44 -16.45 -2.61 16.19
N TYR A 45 -16.10 -3.88 16.13
CA TYR A 45 -16.27 -4.68 14.93
C TYR A 45 -16.43 -6.17 15.22
N ASP A 46 -17.05 -6.88 14.28
CA ASP A 46 -17.14 -8.33 14.23
C ASP A 46 -16.52 -8.83 12.93
N ILE A 47 -15.76 -9.93 12.99
CA ILE A 47 -15.30 -10.64 11.78
C ILE A 47 -16.10 -11.94 11.69
N GLU A 48 -17.01 -12.01 10.73
CA GLU A 48 -17.81 -13.19 10.46
C GLU A 48 -17.19 -14.04 9.35
N GLY A 49 -17.32 -15.36 9.47
CA GLY A 49 -16.79 -16.33 8.52
C GLY A 49 -15.43 -16.92 8.92
N HIS A 50 -15.07 -18.00 8.25
CA HIS A 50 -13.81 -18.70 8.48
C HIS A 50 -12.83 -18.43 7.33
N ASN A 51 -13.14 -18.93 6.13
CA ASN A 51 -12.26 -18.82 4.96
C ASN A 51 -12.69 -17.71 3.98
N LEU A 52 -13.88 -17.14 4.18
CA LEU A 52 -14.48 -16.08 3.39
C LEU A 52 -15.02 -15.04 4.38
N GLN A 53 -14.16 -14.13 4.83
CA GLN A 53 -14.49 -13.26 5.95
C GLN A 53 -15.10 -11.93 5.53
N ILE A 54 -16.04 -11.44 6.35
CA ILE A 54 -16.58 -10.09 6.30
C ILE A 54 -16.32 -9.38 7.63
N ALA A 55 -15.82 -8.16 7.58
CA ALA A 55 -15.67 -7.28 8.73
C ALA A 55 -16.89 -6.35 8.82
N LYS A 56 -17.63 -6.43 9.93
CA LYS A 56 -18.79 -5.60 10.25
C LYS A 56 -18.37 -4.56 11.27
N VAL A 57 -18.26 -3.30 10.86
CA VAL A 57 -17.77 -2.21 11.70
C VAL A 57 -18.95 -1.40 12.22
N HIS A 58 -19.01 -1.21 13.53
CA HIS A 58 -20.01 -0.42 14.23
C HIS A 58 -19.46 0.97 14.55
N LEU A 59 -19.77 1.93 13.69
CA LEU A 59 -19.35 3.33 13.81
C LEU A 59 -20.20 4.04 14.85
N GLN A 60 -19.59 4.46 15.95
CA GLN A 60 -20.19 5.39 16.90
C GLN A 60 -20.41 6.76 16.25
N PRO A 61 -21.36 7.57 16.75
CA PRO A 61 -21.53 8.94 16.27
C PRO A 61 -20.22 9.73 16.30
N GLY A 62 -19.82 10.28 15.15
CA GLY A 62 -18.58 11.02 14.99
C GLY A 62 -17.36 10.20 14.57
N GLN A 63 -17.40 8.86 14.67
CA GLN A 63 -16.33 8.00 14.17
C GLN A 63 -16.33 7.94 12.65
N GLU A 64 -15.13 7.87 12.08
CA GLU A 64 -14.91 7.80 10.64
C GLU A 64 -13.89 6.72 10.31
N ILE A 65 -14.15 5.99 9.24
CA ILE A 65 -13.23 5.04 8.61
C ILE A 65 -13.09 5.39 7.13
N TYR A 66 -12.03 4.93 6.48
CA TYR A 66 -11.88 5.06 5.04
C TYR A 66 -11.44 3.74 4.41
N ALA A 67 -11.91 3.50 3.19
CA ALA A 67 -11.60 2.32 2.39
C ALA A 67 -11.29 2.71 0.94
N GLU A 68 -10.58 1.85 0.23
CA GLU A 68 -10.50 1.94 -1.23
C GLU A 68 -11.88 1.65 -1.85
N ALA A 69 -12.10 2.19 -3.05
CA ALA A 69 -13.33 1.95 -3.79
C ALA A 69 -13.55 0.45 -4.04
N GLY A 70 -14.80 0.00 -3.95
CA GLY A 70 -15.19 -1.38 -4.24
C GLY A 70 -15.01 -2.39 -3.11
N LYS A 71 -14.46 -2.01 -1.95
CA LYS A 71 -14.28 -2.91 -0.78
C LYS A 71 -15.54 -3.05 0.09
N MET A 72 -16.46 -2.09 0.01
CA MET A 72 -17.70 -2.08 0.79
C MET A 72 -18.73 -3.06 0.21
N ILE A 73 -19.34 -3.86 1.08
CA ILE A 73 -20.45 -4.77 0.76
C ILE A 73 -21.80 -4.12 1.06
N TYR A 74 -21.95 -3.53 2.25
CA TYR A 74 -23.18 -2.86 2.65
C TYR A 74 -22.90 -1.77 3.70
N LYS A 75 -23.90 -0.91 3.92
CA LYS A 75 -23.94 0.02 5.06
C LYS A 75 -25.37 0.16 5.57
N SER A 76 -25.53 0.52 6.83
CA SER A 76 -26.81 0.98 7.35
C SER A 76 -27.22 2.32 6.72
N ALA A 77 -28.52 2.63 6.75
CA ALA A 77 -29.06 3.83 6.10
C ALA A 77 -28.51 5.13 6.70
N ASN A 78 -28.19 5.13 7.99
CA ASN A 78 -27.68 6.26 8.76
C ASN A 78 -26.15 6.49 8.66
N VAL A 79 -25.43 5.67 7.89
CA VAL A 79 -24.03 5.93 7.58
C VAL A 79 -23.94 6.79 6.33
N ASP A 80 -23.33 7.96 6.47
CA ASP A 80 -23.00 8.84 5.36
C ASP A 80 -21.65 8.42 4.77
N TRP A 81 -21.48 8.60 3.45
CA TRP A 81 -20.17 8.46 2.82
C TRP A 81 -19.78 9.68 2.01
N THR A 82 -18.48 9.89 1.87
CA THR A 82 -17.92 10.89 0.95
C THR A 82 -16.64 10.35 0.32
N THR A 83 -16.49 10.49 -0.99
CA THR A 83 -15.23 10.17 -1.66
C THR A 83 -14.31 11.38 -1.59
N ARG A 84 -13.12 11.20 -1.03
CA ARG A 84 -12.10 12.25 -0.91
C ARG A 84 -10.82 11.80 -1.59
N MET A 85 -10.11 12.74 -2.20
CA MET A 85 -8.73 12.53 -2.61
C MET A 85 -7.79 12.77 -1.43
N THR A 86 -6.80 11.89 -1.23
CA THR A 86 -5.69 12.17 -0.32
C THR A 86 -4.81 13.29 -0.89
N GLY A 87 -4.37 14.23 -0.05
CA GLY A 87 -3.43 15.30 -0.45
C GLY A 87 -4.04 16.65 -0.84
N GLN A 88 -5.06 17.13 -0.11
CA GLN A 88 -5.63 18.45 -0.33
C GLN A 88 -4.77 19.58 0.28
N SER A 89 -3.61 19.84 -0.30
CA SER A 89 -2.99 21.17 -0.26
C SER A 89 -3.32 21.91 -1.56
N LEU A 90 -3.61 23.21 -1.47
CA LEU A 90 -4.07 24.02 -2.61
C LEU A 90 -2.99 24.18 -3.71
N GLY A 91 -1.71 23.90 -3.41
CA GLY A 91 -0.57 23.98 -4.33
C GLY A 91 -0.31 22.72 -5.18
N ASP A 92 -0.83 21.55 -4.79
CA ASP A 92 -0.49 20.26 -5.41
C ASP A 92 -1.38 19.85 -6.59
N LYS A 93 -2.37 20.69 -6.94
CA LYS A 93 -3.45 20.33 -7.88
C LYS A 93 -2.96 19.99 -9.31
N ILE A 94 -1.82 20.55 -9.73
CA ILE A 94 -1.24 20.34 -11.08
C ILE A 94 -0.23 19.17 -11.08
N ILE A 95 0.62 19.04 -10.05
CA ILE A 95 1.59 17.94 -9.92
C ILE A 95 0.87 16.60 -9.63
N GLY A 96 -0.25 16.66 -8.91
CA GLY A 96 -1.10 15.50 -8.68
C GLY A 96 -1.62 14.87 -9.98
N ALA A 97 -1.76 15.62 -11.07
CA ALA A 97 -2.31 15.11 -12.35
C ALA A 97 -1.40 14.15 -13.10
N ILE A 98 -0.11 14.42 -13.03
CA ILE A 98 0.89 13.64 -13.75
C ILE A 98 1.28 12.42 -12.90
N LYS A 99 1.35 12.57 -11.56
CA LYS A 99 1.42 11.42 -10.64
C LYS A 99 0.18 10.51 -10.76
N ARG A 100 -1.03 11.07 -10.92
CA ARG A 100 -2.29 10.31 -11.12
C ARG A 100 -2.20 9.27 -12.24
N LYS A 101 -1.62 9.61 -13.39
CA LYS A 101 -1.52 8.69 -14.54
C LYS A 101 -0.41 7.64 -14.37
N LEU A 102 0.60 7.92 -13.55
CA LEU A 102 1.73 7.03 -13.29
C LEU A 102 1.47 6.04 -12.15
N MET A 103 0.53 6.34 -11.26
CA MET A 103 0.31 5.60 -9.99
C MET A 103 -0.93 4.68 -9.97
N GLY A 104 -1.65 4.52 -11.09
CA GLY A 104 -2.84 3.66 -11.14
C GLY A 104 -4.05 4.28 -10.44
N GLU A 105 -5.20 3.62 -10.51
CA GLU A 105 -6.54 4.20 -10.28
C GLU A 105 -6.90 4.57 -8.82
N SER A 106 -6.00 4.46 -7.84
CA SER A 106 -6.33 4.66 -6.41
C SER A 106 -5.66 5.90 -5.82
N LEU A 107 -6.27 7.08 -6.02
CA LEU A 107 -6.04 8.26 -5.16
C LEU A 107 -7.34 8.74 -4.48
N PHE A 108 -8.41 7.95 -4.60
CA PHE A 108 -9.72 8.26 -4.04
C PHE A 108 -10.08 7.22 -2.99
N PHE A 109 -10.27 7.69 -1.76
CA PHE A 109 -10.80 6.88 -0.67
C PHE A 109 -12.23 7.29 -0.39
N THR A 110 -13.06 6.31 -0.06
CA THR A 110 -14.41 6.56 0.44
C THR A 110 -14.35 6.57 1.95
N TYR A 111 -14.76 7.70 2.54
CA TYR A 111 -14.84 7.90 3.97
C TYR A 111 -16.27 7.65 4.42
N PHE A 112 -16.44 6.80 5.42
CA PHE A 112 -17.73 6.41 6.00
C PHE A 112 -17.81 6.96 7.41
N ARG A 113 -18.92 7.62 7.73
CA ARG A 113 -19.12 8.26 9.03
C ARG A 113 -20.56 8.10 9.48
N SER A 114 -20.75 7.82 10.76
CA SER A 114 -22.06 7.93 11.39
C SER A 114 -22.19 9.27 12.12
N THR A 115 -23.32 9.95 11.98
CA THR A 115 -23.51 11.31 12.53
C THR A 115 -24.39 11.36 13.77
N GLN A 116 -25.40 10.49 13.88
CA GLN A 116 -26.43 10.59 14.94
C GLN A 116 -26.54 9.35 15.82
N ASN A 117 -26.55 8.15 15.24
CA ASN A 117 -26.71 6.87 15.95
C ASN A 117 -25.56 5.92 15.60
N VAL A 118 -25.48 4.75 16.24
CA VAL A 118 -24.54 3.71 15.78
C VAL A 118 -24.89 3.31 14.34
N GLY A 119 -23.90 3.31 13.45
CA GLY A 119 -24.04 2.89 12.06
C GLY A 119 -23.19 1.66 11.79
N GLU A 120 -23.63 0.78 10.89
CA GLU A 120 -22.89 -0.43 10.54
C GLU A 120 -22.39 -0.35 9.09
N VAL A 121 -21.16 -0.77 8.84
CA VAL A 121 -20.59 -0.91 7.48
C VAL A 121 -19.88 -2.24 7.36
N GLY A 122 -20.21 -3.00 6.31
CA GLY A 122 -19.61 -4.30 6.01
C GLY A 122 -18.56 -4.21 4.92
N PHE A 123 -17.39 -4.81 5.14
CA PHE A 123 -16.28 -4.88 4.18
C PHE A 123 -15.78 -6.30 4.00
N ALA A 124 -15.37 -6.66 2.79
CA ALA A 124 -14.75 -7.95 2.49
C ALA A 124 -13.66 -7.81 1.43
N GLY A 125 -12.77 -8.81 1.35
CA GLY A 125 -11.85 -8.96 0.22
C GLY A 125 -12.57 -9.31 -1.08
N HIS A 126 -11.89 -9.12 -2.22
CA HIS A 126 -12.46 -9.40 -3.54
C HIS A 126 -12.35 -10.87 -3.98
N TYR A 127 -11.70 -11.70 -3.18
CA TYR A 127 -11.43 -13.10 -3.45
C TYR A 127 -11.35 -13.87 -2.11
N PRO A 128 -11.40 -15.22 -2.13
CA PRO A 128 -11.40 -15.99 -0.89
C PRO A 128 -10.22 -15.65 0.01
N GLY A 129 -10.48 -15.41 1.29
CA GLY A 129 -9.42 -15.08 2.23
C GLY A 129 -9.90 -14.59 3.60
N LYS A 130 -8.91 -14.26 4.43
CA LYS A 130 -9.06 -13.86 5.83
C LYS A 130 -8.71 -12.39 6.04
N ILE A 131 -9.21 -11.82 7.14
CA ILE A 131 -8.98 -10.44 7.55
C ILE A 131 -8.10 -10.44 8.80
N GLN A 132 -7.06 -9.62 8.76
CA GLN A 132 -6.17 -9.37 9.87
C GLN A 132 -6.28 -7.91 10.31
N VAL A 133 -6.29 -7.69 11.61
CA VAL A 133 -6.44 -6.36 12.21
C VAL A 133 -5.13 -5.98 12.87
N PHE A 134 -4.65 -4.77 12.57
CA PHE A 134 -3.49 -4.16 13.21
C PHE A 134 -3.93 -2.93 13.99
N GLU A 135 -3.76 -2.98 15.31
CA GLU A 135 -3.92 -1.82 16.18
C GLU A 135 -2.60 -1.07 16.22
N LEU A 136 -2.55 0.10 15.57
CA LEU A 136 -1.34 0.92 15.51
C LEU A 136 -1.38 1.98 16.59
N ALA A 137 -0.35 2.02 17.44
CA ALA A 137 -0.12 3.16 18.32
C ALA A 137 0.24 4.43 17.51
N ALA A 138 0.22 5.58 18.18
CA ALA A 138 0.63 6.83 17.54
C ALA A 138 2.08 6.74 17.03
N GLY A 139 2.28 6.96 15.73
CA GLY A 139 3.58 6.86 15.08
C GLY A 139 4.06 5.43 14.78
N GLN A 140 3.34 4.39 15.21
CA GLN A 140 3.63 3.02 14.81
C GLN A 140 3.22 2.82 13.35
N THR A 141 4.02 2.05 12.60
CA THR A 141 3.77 1.83 11.17
C THR A 141 3.74 0.36 10.81
N ILE A 142 3.00 0.04 9.75
CA ILE A 142 3.00 -1.27 9.08
C ILE A 142 3.09 -1.04 7.57
N MET A 143 3.87 -1.87 6.89
CA MET A 143 3.94 -1.90 5.42
C MET A 143 2.92 -2.91 4.92
N VAL A 144 2.08 -2.52 3.96
CA VAL A 144 1.00 -3.36 3.42
C VAL A 144 1.01 -3.30 1.90
N GLN A 145 0.96 -4.46 1.25
CA GLN A 145 0.74 -4.54 -0.20
C GLN A 145 -0.66 -4.03 -0.51
N ARG A 146 -0.79 -3.13 -1.49
CA ARG A 146 -2.02 -2.39 -1.77
C ARG A 146 -3.27 -3.27 -1.83
N ASP A 147 -3.23 -4.40 -2.55
CA ASP A 147 -4.42 -5.23 -2.75
C ASP A 147 -4.89 -5.90 -1.45
N GLY A 148 -4.01 -6.01 -0.45
CA GLY A 148 -4.33 -6.43 0.90
C GLY A 148 -5.01 -5.35 1.73
N PHE A 149 -4.89 -4.05 1.45
CA PHE A 149 -5.57 -3.02 2.23
C PHE A 149 -7.11 -3.09 2.03
N LEU A 150 -7.86 -3.18 3.14
CA LEU A 150 -9.33 -3.10 3.12
C LEU A 150 -9.81 -1.71 3.53
N PHE A 151 -9.56 -1.35 4.78
CA PHE A 151 -9.97 -0.07 5.36
C PHE A 151 -9.17 0.23 6.64
N ALA A 152 -9.22 1.49 7.10
CA ALA A 152 -8.63 1.90 8.37
C ALA A 152 -9.46 2.99 9.05
N GLN A 153 -9.20 3.19 10.35
CA GLN A 153 -9.70 4.37 11.06
C GLN A 153 -9.22 5.66 10.40
N GLY A 154 -10.05 6.71 10.43
CA GLY A 154 -9.74 8.02 9.85
C GLY A 154 -8.49 8.71 10.39
N THR A 155 -7.98 8.26 11.54
CA THR A 155 -6.74 8.74 12.18
C THR A 155 -5.47 8.09 11.65
N VAL A 156 -5.58 6.97 10.92
CA VAL A 156 -4.44 6.29 10.29
C VAL A 156 -4.08 6.98 8.98
N THR A 157 -2.82 7.37 8.81
CA THR A 157 -2.34 7.92 7.54
C THR A 157 -1.87 6.82 6.62
N LEU A 158 -2.16 6.94 5.32
CA LEU A 158 -1.72 6.04 4.26
C LEU A 158 -0.84 6.79 3.29
N ASP A 159 0.40 6.32 3.13
CA ASP A 159 1.38 6.84 2.17
C ASP A 159 1.82 5.74 1.20
N ILE A 160 2.11 6.09 -0.05
CA ILE A 160 2.70 5.14 -1.00
C ILE A 160 4.22 5.10 -0.78
N ALA A 161 4.73 3.96 -0.31
CA ALA A 161 6.15 3.77 -0.04
C ALA A 161 6.95 3.30 -1.26
N LEU A 162 6.34 2.49 -2.13
CA LEU A 162 6.96 1.99 -3.35
C LEU A 162 5.92 1.77 -4.43
N VAL A 163 6.26 2.13 -5.66
CA VAL A 163 5.57 1.66 -6.87
C VAL A 163 6.62 1.00 -7.76
N LYS A 164 6.50 -0.30 -7.97
CA LYS A 164 7.41 -1.06 -8.85
C LYS A 164 6.62 -1.69 -9.98
N ARG A 165 6.89 -1.26 -11.22
CA ARG A 165 6.23 -1.81 -12.42
C ARG A 165 6.86 -3.16 -12.76
N LEU A 166 6.17 -4.24 -12.41
CA LEU A 166 6.61 -5.62 -12.61
C LEU A 166 6.07 -6.18 -13.93
N GLY A 167 6.46 -5.56 -15.06
CA GLY A 167 6.03 -5.96 -16.41
C GLY A 167 4.52 -5.82 -16.68
N ALA A 168 4.12 -5.81 -17.95
CA ALA A 168 2.70 -5.84 -18.33
C ALA A 168 2.26 -7.31 -18.43
N GLY A 169 1.33 -7.76 -17.58
CA GLY A 169 0.66 -9.06 -17.72
C GLY A 169 0.64 -9.93 -16.46
N LEU A 170 1.59 -9.74 -15.53
CA LEU A 170 1.71 -10.59 -14.35
C LEU A 170 0.85 -10.07 -13.18
N LEU A 171 1.05 -8.83 -12.74
CA LEU A 171 0.27 -8.25 -11.61
C LEU A 171 -0.86 -7.31 -12.04
N GLY A 172 -1.66 -7.70 -13.03
CA GLY A 172 -2.84 -6.92 -13.43
C GLY A 172 -2.55 -5.52 -14.02
N GLY A 173 -1.31 -5.25 -14.43
CA GLY A 173 -0.90 -4.04 -15.18
C GLY A 173 -0.44 -2.85 -14.34
N GLU A 174 -0.76 -2.80 -13.04
CA GLU A 174 -0.37 -1.69 -12.14
C GLU A 174 0.98 -1.95 -11.43
N GLY A 175 1.41 -3.21 -11.34
CA GLY A 175 2.65 -3.63 -10.69
C GLY A 175 2.51 -3.82 -9.18
N PHE A 176 3.64 -3.84 -8.47
CA PHE A 176 3.67 -3.99 -7.02
C PHE A 176 3.66 -2.62 -6.35
N ILE A 177 2.58 -2.32 -5.62
CA ILE A 177 2.42 -1.07 -4.86
C ILE A 177 2.47 -1.42 -3.37
N LEU A 178 3.41 -0.79 -2.67
CA LEU A 178 3.57 -0.92 -1.23
C LEU A 178 3.09 0.35 -0.54
N GLN A 179 2.16 0.20 0.39
CA GLN A 179 1.61 1.26 1.21
C GLN A 179 2.25 1.24 2.61
N ARG A 180 2.46 2.41 3.19
CA ARG A 180 2.84 2.60 4.59
C ARG A 180 1.63 3.15 5.33
N LEU A 181 1.18 2.43 6.34
CA LEU A 181 0.08 2.84 7.21
C LEU A 181 0.67 3.25 8.56
N THR A 182 0.37 4.47 9.01
CA THR A 182 0.89 5.03 10.27
C THR A 182 -0.25 5.38 11.20
N GLY A 183 -0.21 4.83 12.42
CA GLY A 183 -1.21 5.09 13.45
C GLY A 183 -1.17 6.52 14.01
N PRO A 184 -2.12 6.85 14.91
CA PRO A 184 -2.87 5.88 15.70
C PRO A 184 -4.16 5.35 15.04
N GLY A 185 -4.51 4.10 15.32
CA GLY A 185 -5.79 3.49 14.99
C GLY A 185 -5.71 2.10 14.37
N ALA A 186 -6.87 1.49 14.16
CA ALA A 186 -7.01 0.15 13.60
C ALA A 186 -6.91 0.17 12.06
N VAL A 187 -6.22 -0.84 11.52
CA VAL A 187 -6.06 -1.11 10.09
C VAL A 187 -6.53 -2.54 9.81
N PHE A 188 -7.35 -2.70 8.78
CA PHE A 188 -7.89 -3.99 8.36
C PHE A 188 -7.26 -4.38 7.02
N VAL A 189 -6.65 -5.56 7.00
CA VAL A 189 -5.92 -6.10 5.86
C VAL A 189 -6.49 -7.46 5.49
N HIS A 190 -6.73 -7.68 4.21
CA HIS A 190 -7.13 -8.95 3.64
C HIS A 190 -5.91 -9.74 3.15
N ALA A 191 -5.87 -11.02 3.48
CA ALA A 191 -4.93 -12.00 2.94
C ALA A 191 -5.71 -13.07 2.18
N GLY A 192 -5.30 -13.34 0.95
CA GLY A 192 -5.88 -14.37 0.09
C GLY A 192 -5.66 -15.79 0.63
N GLY A 193 -6.73 -16.56 0.73
CA GLY A 193 -6.72 -17.86 1.38
C GLY A 193 -6.41 -17.73 2.87
N ASP A 194 -5.29 -18.30 3.30
CA ASP A 194 -4.80 -18.26 4.68
C ASP A 194 -3.58 -17.35 4.79
N HIS A 195 -3.34 -16.84 6.01
CA HIS A 195 -2.12 -16.10 6.31
C HIS A 195 -1.08 -16.99 7.00
N VAL A 196 0.19 -16.72 6.71
CA VAL A 196 1.33 -17.33 7.40
C VAL A 196 2.22 -16.22 7.93
N ASP A 197 2.50 -16.28 9.23
CA ASP A 197 3.28 -15.26 9.93
C ASP A 197 4.70 -15.77 10.19
N PHE A 198 5.68 -14.94 9.86
CA PHE A 198 7.08 -15.15 10.15
C PHE A 198 7.58 -14.03 11.06
N THR A 199 8.41 -14.37 12.05
CA THR A 199 9.16 -13.40 12.86
C THR A 199 10.63 -13.59 12.56
N LEU A 200 11.20 -12.66 11.79
CA LEU A 200 12.60 -12.71 11.38
C LEU A 200 13.48 -12.09 12.47
N GLY A 201 14.56 -12.77 12.84
CA GLY A 201 15.63 -12.22 13.65
C GLY A 201 16.50 -11.21 12.89
N PRO A 202 17.39 -10.48 13.56
CA PRO A 202 18.33 -9.56 12.90
C PRO A 202 19.21 -10.30 11.87
N GLY A 203 19.16 -9.86 10.61
CA GLY A 203 19.93 -10.46 9.51
C GLY A 203 19.35 -11.79 8.98
N GLU A 204 18.29 -12.33 9.58
CA GLU A 204 17.59 -13.50 9.04
C GLU A 204 16.86 -13.11 7.75
N MET A 205 17.00 -13.95 6.73
CA MET A 205 16.44 -13.70 5.39
C MET A 205 15.30 -14.67 5.06
N LEU A 206 14.26 -14.15 4.43
CA LEU A 206 13.16 -14.90 3.88
C LEU A 206 12.95 -14.48 2.42
N GLN A 207 12.96 -15.45 1.51
CA GLN A 207 12.67 -15.22 0.08
C GLN A 207 11.26 -15.71 -0.25
N VAL A 208 10.46 -14.82 -0.84
CA VAL A 208 9.04 -15.09 -1.14
C VAL A 208 8.69 -14.64 -2.54
N GLN A 209 7.75 -15.32 -3.19
CA GLN A 209 7.15 -14.78 -4.40
C GLN A 209 6.46 -13.44 -4.09
N THR A 210 6.72 -12.41 -4.87
CA THR A 210 6.31 -11.03 -4.54
C THR A 210 4.81 -10.88 -4.36
N GLY A 211 3.98 -11.58 -5.14
CA GLY A 211 2.52 -11.54 -5.02
C GLY A 211 1.96 -12.16 -3.73
N HIS A 212 2.76 -12.96 -3.01
CA HIS A 212 2.34 -13.59 -1.76
C HIS A 212 2.65 -12.72 -0.53
N LEU A 213 3.35 -11.60 -0.67
CA LEU A 213 3.64 -10.69 0.44
C LEU A 213 2.42 -9.80 0.74
N VAL A 214 1.89 -9.89 1.97
CA VAL A 214 0.72 -9.10 2.40
C VAL A 214 1.15 -7.90 3.23
N ALA A 215 1.89 -8.12 4.30
CA ALA A 215 2.30 -7.05 5.21
C ALA A 215 3.61 -7.39 5.93
N PHE A 216 4.34 -6.36 6.38
CA PHE A 216 5.54 -6.54 7.19
C PHE A 216 5.87 -5.29 8.02
N GLU A 217 6.62 -5.47 9.09
CA GLU A 217 7.07 -4.39 9.96
C GLU A 217 8.12 -3.51 9.28
N PRO A 218 8.15 -2.19 9.56
CA PRO A 218 9.07 -1.23 8.91
C PRO A 218 10.56 -1.52 9.16
N THR A 219 10.89 -2.34 10.15
CA THR A 219 12.25 -2.77 10.47
C THR A 219 12.79 -3.84 9.53
N VAL A 220 11.91 -4.53 8.80
CA VAL A 220 12.28 -5.51 7.79
C VAL A 220 12.69 -4.78 6.50
N THR A 221 13.92 -5.00 6.05
CA THR A 221 14.38 -4.50 4.75
C THR A 221 13.92 -5.43 3.64
N TYR A 222 13.69 -4.89 2.44
CA TYR A 222 13.17 -5.67 1.33
C TYR A 222 13.87 -5.31 0.01
N ASP A 223 14.07 -6.32 -0.83
CA ASP A 223 14.51 -6.15 -2.21
C ASP A 223 13.68 -7.04 -3.14
N ILE A 224 13.19 -6.47 -4.25
CA ILE A 224 12.35 -7.17 -5.21
C ILE A 224 13.16 -7.39 -6.48
N GLN A 225 13.35 -8.62 -6.89
CA GLN A 225 14.13 -8.97 -8.08
C GLN A 225 13.32 -9.86 -9.02
N MET A 226 13.53 -9.68 -10.32
CA MET A 226 13.05 -10.65 -11.30
C MET A 226 14.04 -11.81 -11.30
N VAL A 227 13.55 -13.02 -11.05
CA VAL A 227 14.35 -14.23 -11.06
C VAL A 227 13.95 -15.06 -12.28
N GLY A 228 14.94 -15.51 -13.04
CA GLY A 228 14.74 -16.22 -14.31
C GLY A 228 15.05 -15.37 -15.54
N SER A 229 15.11 -16.02 -16.71
CA SER A 229 15.38 -15.33 -17.97
C SER A 229 14.11 -14.73 -18.56
N ILE A 230 14.23 -13.63 -19.33
CA ILE A 230 13.10 -13.08 -20.11
C ILE A 230 12.48 -14.16 -21.02
N ARG A 231 13.28 -15.12 -21.50
CA ARG A 231 12.78 -16.27 -22.26
C ARG A 231 11.86 -17.15 -21.41
N THR A 232 12.21 -17.44 -20.16
CA THR A 232 11.35 -18.22 -19.24
C THR A 232 10.01 -17.51 -18.98
N ALA A 233 10.02 -16.19 -18.80
CA ALA A 233 8.81 -15.40 -18.62
C ALA A 233 7.90 -15.36 -19.86
N ILE A 234 8.47 -15.42 -21.07
CA ILE A 234 7.73 -15.40 -22.35
C ILE A 234 7.25 -16.80 -22.78
N PHE A 235 8.04 -17.85 -22.52
CA PHE A 235 7.80 -19.20 -23.02
C PHE A 235 7.25 -20.18 -21.98
N GLY A 236 7.31 -19.85 -20.68
CA GLY A 236 6.82 -20.71 -19.60
C GLY A 236 5.71 -20.08 -18.76
N GLY A 237 5.22 -18.90 -19.12
CA GLY A 237 4.14 -18.19 -18.40
C GLY A 237 4.52 -17.63 -17.01
N GLU A 238 5.65 -18.06 -16.43
CA GLU A 238 6.08 -17.68 -15.08
C GLU A 238 7.28 -16.73 -15.12
N GLY A 239 7.00 -15.42 -15.11
CA GLY A 239 7.99 -14.43 -14.70
C GLY A 239 8.02 -14.36 -13.18
N LEU A 240 8.92 -15.07 -12.50
CA LEU A 240 8.93 -15.05 -11.03
C LEU A 240 9.58 -13.77 -10.51
N PHE A 241 8.79 -12.89 -9.90
CA PHE A 241 9.34 -11.84 -9.04
C PHE A 241 9.50 -12.40 -7.63
N LEU A 242 10.71 -12.30 -7.11
CA LEU A 242 11.08 -12.74 -5.78
C LEU A 242 11.38 -11.52 -4.92
N THR A 243 10.76 -11.46 -3.75
CA THR A 243 11.08 -10.48 -2.71
C THR A 243 11.97 -11.15 -1.67
N THR A 244 13.16 -10.61 -1.44
CA THR A 244 14.02 -10.98 -0.31
C THR A 244 13.72 -10.02 0.84
N LEU A 245 13.33 -10.56 1.99
CA LEU A 245 13.02 -9.84 3.22
C LEU A 245 14.11 -10.15 4.25
N THR A 246 14.68 -9.13 4.89
CA THR A 246 15.73 -9.31 5.91
C THR A 246 15.33 -8.64 7.21
N GLY A 247 15.30 -9.41 8.29
CA GLY A 247 14.88 -8.96 9.62
C GLY A 247 15.84 -8.00 10.32
N PRO A 248 15.43 -7.48 11.49
CA PRO A 248 14.39 -8.07 12.33
C PRO A 248 12.98 -7.56 12.02
N GLY A 249 11.98 -8.40 12.30
CA GLY A 249 10.57 -8.01 12.34
C GLY A 249 9.61 -9.04 11.78
N ARG A 250 8.32 -8.75 11.89
CA ARG A 250 7.24 -9.61 11.42
C ARG A 250 7.00 -9.46 9.92
N VAL A 251 6.75 -10.57 9.26
CA VAL A 251 6.35 -10.70 7.85
C VAL A 251 5.12 -11.58 7.77
N ILE A 252 4.18 -11.20 6.90
CA ILE A 252 2.89 -11.87 6.75
C ILE A 252 2.68 -12.17 5.27
N LEU A 253 2.46 -13.44 4.97
CA LEU A 253 2.25 -13.95 3.63
C LEU A 253 0.81 -14.47 3.48
N GLN A 254 0.33 -14.50 2.25
CA GLN A 254 -0.93 -15.14 1.87
C GLN A 254 -0.67 -16.47 1.14
N SER A 255 -1.54 -17.46 1.30
CA SER A 255 -1.41 -18.75 0.61
C SER A 255 -1.93 -18.70 -0.83
N MET A 256 -2.79 -17.72 -1.15
CA MET A 256 -3.36 -17.54 -2.48
C MET A 256 -3.24 -16.08 -2.92
N THR A 257 -2.95 -15.86 -4.21
CA THR A 257 -2.93 -14.52 -4.82
C THR A 257 -4.07 -14.37 -5.81
N LEU A 258 -4.58 -13.15 -5.96
CA LEU A 258 -5.61 -12.84 -6.96
C LEU A 258 -5.13 -13.16 -8.39
N GLU A 259 -3.86 -12.88 -8.68
CA GLU A 259 -3.24 -13.21 -9.97
C GLU A 259 -3.35 -14.70 -10.28
N ARG A 260 -2.87 -15.55 -9.37
CA ARG A 260 -2.88 -17.00 -9.57
C ARG A 260 -4.31 -17.52 -9.71
N LEU A 261 -5.23 -17.02 -8.88
CA LEU A 261 -6.64 -17.37 -9.00
C LEU A 261 -7.22 -17.00 -10.38
N ARG A 262 -6.89 -15.81 -10.91
CA ARG A 262 -7.34 -15.39 -12.25
C ARG A 262 -6.75 -16.26 -13.35
N HIS A 263 -5.48 -16.62 -13.25
CA HIS A 263 -4.83 -17.53 -14.20
C HIS A 263 -5.52 -18.90 -14.23
N GLU A 264 -5.79 -19.48 -13.06
CA GLU A 264 -6.44 -20.78 -12.92
C GLU A 264 -7.91 -20.76 -13.37
N LEU A 265 -8.59 -19.62 -13.35
CA LEU A 265 -9.97 -19.47 -13.81
C LEU A 265 -10.10 -19.03 -15.28
N ALA A 266 -9.02 -18.57 -15.91
CA ALA A 266 -9.05 -18.09 -17.30
C ALA A 266 -9.50 -19.23 -18.26
N PRO A 267 -10.34 -18.96 -19.29
CA PRO A 267 -10.71 -19.97 -20.28
C PRO A 267 -9.48 -20.62 -20.92
N ALA A 268 -9.53 -21.92 -21.24
CA ALA A 268 -8.40 -22.65 -21.84
C ALA A 268 -7.84 -21.95 -23.10
N GLU A 269 -8.71 -21.32 -23.90
CA GLU A 269 -8.34 -20.54 -25.09
C GLU A 269 -7.38 -19.37 -24.79
N HIS A 270 -7.37 -18.87 -23.55
CA HIS A 270 -6.47 -17.81 -23.08
C HIS A 270 -5.28 -18.35 -22.27
N ARG A 271 -5.29 -19.62 -21.86
CA ARG A 271 -4.15 -20.29 -21.21
C ARG A 271 -3.03 -20.64 -22.21
N HIS A 272 -3.35 -20.76 -23.50
CA HIS A 272 -2.43 -21.22 -24.55
C HIS A 272 -1.71 -20.13 -25.37
N ALA A 273 -1.78 -18.84 -25.00
CA ALA A 273 -1.04 -17.80 -25.73
C ALA A 273 0.51 -17.92 -25.59
N GLY A 274 1.00 -18.75 -24.66
CA GLY A 274 2.43 -19.02 -24.46
C GLY A 274 2.86 -20.48 -24.61
N ASP A 275 1.94 -21.45 -24.59
CA ASP A 275 2.29 -22.84 -24.24
C ASP A 275 2.25 -23.87 -25.40
N GLU A 276 1.82 -23.49 -26.61
CA GLU A 276 1.88 -24.40 -27.78
C GLU A 276 2.41 -23.72 -29.06
N LYS A 277 3.62 -23.17 -29.02
CA LYS A 277 4.41 -23.03 -30.25
C LYS A 277 5.31 -24.25 -30.42
N ASN A 278 4.67 -25.35 -30.83
CA ASN A 278 5.36 -26.51 -31.40
C ASN A 278 6.27 -25.99 -32.55
N PRO A 279 7.61 -26.19 -32.53
CA PRO A 279 8.52 -25.65 -33.53
C PRO A 279 8.21 -26.13 -34.96
N LEU A 280 7.41 -27.19 -35.11
CA LEU A 280 6.90 -27.69 -36.38
C LEU A 280 5.76 -26.87 -36.98
N SER A 281 4.97 -26.13 -36.19
CA SER A 281 3.89 -25.30 -36.73
C SER A 281 4.41 -23.99 -37.36
N ALA A 282 5.55 -23.48 -36.88
CA ALA A 282 6.26 -22.35 -37.49
C ALA A 282 6.92 -22.70 -38.83
N LEU A 283 7.26 -23.98 -39.06
CA LEU A 283 7.72 -24.48 -40.36
C LEU A 283 6.56 -24.74 -41.33
N ALA A 284 5.38 -25.09 -40.81
CA ALA A 284 4.17 -25.29 -41.61
C ALA A 284 3.49 -23.97 -42.04
N SER A 285 3.68 -22.86 -41.30
CA SER A 285 3.06 -21.56 -41.61
C SER A 285 3.90 -20.63 -42.50
N GLY A 286 4.89 -21.17 -43.23
CA GLY A 286 5.42 -20.55 -44.46
C GLY A 286 6.06 -19.15 -44.37
N SER A 287 6.43 -18.63 -43.20
CA SER A 287 6.92 -17.24 -43.07
C SER A 287 8.44 -17.07 -43.09
N LEU A 288 9.22 -18.09 -43.45
CA LEU A 288 10.68 -18.00 -43.64
C LEU A 288 11.05 -17.80 -45.12
N GLY A 289 10.34 -16.93 -45.83
CA GLY A 289 10.58 -16.61 -47.24
C GLY A 289 11.05 -15.18 -47.48
N SER A 290 12.11 -14.70 -46.80
CA SER A 290 12.69 -13.37 -47.13
C SER A 290 14.15 -13.13 -46.73
N PHE A 291 14.91 -14.12 -46.24
CA PHE A 291 16.28 -13.88 -45.73
C PHE A 291 17.43 -14.35 -46.62
N PHE A 292 17.16 -14.85 -47.83
CA PHE A 292 18.21 -15.14 -48.81
C PHE A 292 17.80 -14.64 -50.20
N SER A 293 18.14 -13.38 -50.50
CA SER A 293 18.33 -12.91 -51.87
C SER A 293 19.84 -12.77 -52.05
N SER A 294 20.45 -13.69 -52.79
CA SER A 294 21.82 -13.57 -53.29
C SER A 294 21.79 -12.92 -54.67
N ASP A 295 22.78 -12.07 -54.91
CA ASP A 295 23.12 -11.48 -56.21
C ASP A 295 23.25 -12.55 -57.31
N ASP A 296 22.65 -12.27 -58.47
CA ASP A 296 23.25 -12.35 -59.81
C ASP A 296 22.30 -11.69 -60.84
#